data_AF-A0A1F4FGC3-F1
#
_entry.id   AF-A0A1F4FGC3-F1
#
_cell.length_a   1.000
_cell.length_b   1.000
_cell.length_c   1.000
_cell.angle_alpha   90.00
_cell.angle_beta   90.00
_cell.angle_gamma   90.00
#
_symmetry.space_group_name_H-M   'P 1'
#
loop_
_entity.id
_entity.type
_entity.pdbx_description
1 polymer ?
#
loop_
_entity_poly.entity_id
_entity_poly.type
_entity_poly.pdbx_seq_one_letter_code
_entity_poly.pdbx_strand_id
1 'polypeptide(L)'
;MPVTHLERRKIEAGVLIPMLQAFQRALGQERANDIAREVIRELALPELGALFHCSRDFAMSEGFGGGIALERTQTLMQGASHCDFRFSRRDT
;
A
#
# COMPACT_ATOMS: atom_id res chain seq x y z
N MET A 1 -2.83 -21.34 -19.11
CA MET A 1 -1.74 -20.83 -18.24
C MET A 1 -2.38 -19.97 -17.15
N PRO A 2 -2.01 -20.11 -15.87
CA PRO A 2 -2.50 -19.23 -14.82
C PRO A 2 -2.00 -17.80 -15.07
N VAL A 3 -2.90 -16.82 -15.01
CA VAL A 3 -2.54 -15.39 -15.06
C VAL A 3 -1.77 -15.02 -13.80
N THR A 4 -0.71 -14.23 -13.96
CA THR A 4 0.05 -13.67 -12.84
C THR A 4 -0.80 -12.67 -12.06
N HIS A 5 -0.44 -12.43 -10.80
CA HIS A 5 -1.09 -11.41 -9.98
C HIS A 5 -1.06 -10.02 -10.65
N LEU A 6 0.05 -9.68 -11.32
CA LEU A 6 0.20 -8.42 -12.04
C LEU A 6 -0.74 -8.34 -13.26
N GLU A 7 -0.86 -9.42 -14.03
CA GLU A 7 -1.79 -9.48 -15.17
C GLU A 7 -3.24 -9.38 -14.72
N ARG A 8 -3.61 -10.07 -13.63
CA ARG A 8 -4.95 -9.94 -13.03
C ARG A 8 -5.26 -8.49 -12.65
N ARG A 9 -4.34 -7.79 -11.96
CA ARG A 9 -4.51 -6.38 -11.58
C ARG A 9 -4.64 -5.46 -12.80
N LYS A 10 -3.90 -5.73 -13.89
CA LYS A 10 -4.04 -4.99 -15.16
C LYS A 10 -5.43 -5.14 -15.77
N ILE A 11 -5.97 -6.36 -15.79
CA ILE A 11 -7.32 -6.64 -16.30
C ILE A 11 -8.38 -5.90 -15.47
N GLU A 12 -8.32 -6.03 -14.15
CA GLU A 12 -9.26 -5.36 -13.22
C GLU A 12 -9.21 -3.83 -13.39
N ALA A 13 -8.01 -3.24 -13.49
CA ALA A 13 -7.85 -1.80 -13.73
C ALA A 13 -8.43 -1.37 -15.09
N GLY A 14 -8.27 -2.19 -16.14
CA GLY A 14 -8.83 -1.93 -17.46
C GLY A 14 -10.36 -1.83 -17.48
N VAL A 15 -11.04 -2.45 -16.51
CA VAL A 15 -12.51 -2.35 -16.33
C VAL A 15 -12.89 -1.21 -15.39
N LEU A 16 -12.20 -1.09 -14.26
CA LEU A 16 -12.56 -0.13 -13.21
C LEU A 16 -12.30 1.33 -13.62
N ILE A 17 -11.22 1.61 -14.35
CA ILE A 17 -10.87 2.98 -14.78
C ILE A 17 -11.97 3.61 -15.65
N PRO A 18 -12.42 3.01 -16.77
CA PRO A 18 -13.47 3.62 -17.60
C PRO A 18 -14.81 3.74 -16.87
N MET A 19 -15.11 2.82 -15.94
CA MET A 19 -16.30 2.89 -15.09
C MET A 19 -16.24 4.11 -14.15
N LEU A 20 -15.11 4.31 -13.46
CA LEU A 20 -14.90 5.47 -12.60
C LEU A 20 -14.99 6.77 -13.41
N GLN A 21 -14.40 6.81 -14.60
CA GLN A 21 -14.49 7.98 -15.50
C GLN A 21 -15.94 8.27 -15.92
N ALA A 22 -16.75 7.24 -16.16
CA ALA A 22 -18.17 7.42 -16.46
C ALA A 22 -18.93 8.02 -15.27
N PHE A 23 -18.63 7.57 -14.04
CA PHE A 23 -19.22 8.14 -12.83
C PHE A 23 -18.77 9.57 -12.57
N GLN A 24 -17.50 9.89 -12.79
CA GLN A 24 -17.00 11.27 -12.67
C GLN A 24 -17.72 12.22 -13.65
N ARG A 25 -18.02 11.76 -14.88
CA ARG A 25 -18.82 12.54 -15.85
C ARG A 25 -20.27 12.72 -15.40
N ALA A 26 -20.88 11.71 -14.80
CA ALA A 26 -22.29 11.73 -14.43
C ALA A 26 -22.58 12.43 -13.09
N LEU A 27 -21.68 12.32 -12.11
CA LEU A 27 -21.87 12.76 -10.73
C LEU A 27 -20.97 13.95 -10.33
N GLY A 28 -20.02 14.31 -11.19
CA GLY A 28 -18.93 15.21 -10.84
C GLY A 28 -17.75 14.46 -10.19
N GLN A 29 -16.55 14.98 -10.41
CA GLN A 29 -15.31 14.31 -10.05
C GLN A 29 -15.13 14.14 -8.54
N GLU A 30 -15.47 15.15 -7.74
CA GLU A 30 -15.35 15.13 -6.28
C GLU A 30 -16.22 14.01 -5.68
N ARG A 31 -17.53 14.04 -5.95
CA ARG A 31 -18.47 13.06 -5.42
C ARG A 31 -18.16 11.63 -5.85
N ALA A 32 -17.80 11.42 -7.13
CA ALA A 32 -17.44 10.10 -7.63
C ALA A 32 -16.16 9.56 -6.94
N ASN A 33 -15.18 10.42 -6.69
CA ASN A 33 -13.94 10.02 -6.02
C ASN A 33 -14.16 9.72 -4.54
N ASP A 34 -15.05 10.43 -3.86
CA ASP A 34 -15.38 10.16 -2.47
C ASP A 34 -16.08 8.80 -2.31
N ILE A 35 -17.06 8.50 -3.17
CA ILE A 35 -17.72 7.18 -3.19
C ILE A 35 -16.70 6.08 -3.49
N ALA A 36 -15.85 6.28 -4.49
CA ALA A 36 -14.81 5.30 -4.82
C ALA A 36 -13.85 5.08 -3.65
N ARG A 37 -13.48 6.14 -2.93
CA ARG A 37 -12.62 6.06 -1.74
C ARG A 37 -13.29 5.29 -0.60
N GLU A 38 -14.57 5.52 -0.35
CA GLU A 38 -15.34 4.80 0.66
C GLU A 38 -15.39 3.31 0.33
N VAL A 39 -15.79 2.95 -0.88
CA VAL A 39 -15.84 1.56 -1.35
C VAL A 39 -14.45 0.91 -1.31
N ILE A 40 -13.40 1.62 -1.75
CA ILE A 40 -12.03 1.11 -1.67
C ILE A 40 -11.61 0.91 -0.21
N ARG A 41 -12.01 1.77 0.73
CA ARG A 41 -11.69 1.59 2.15
C ARG A 41 -12.42 0.39 2.76
N GLU A 42 -13.66 0.14 2.36
CA GLU A 42 -14.43 -1.02 2.80
C GLU A 42 -13.90 -2.34 2.22
N LEU A 43 -13.45 -2.31 0.96
CA LEU A 43 -12.92 -3.48 0.26
C LEU A 43 -11.43 -3.72 0.51
N ALA A 44 -10.67 -2.66 0.77
CA ALA A 44 -9.33 -2.80 1.27
C ALA A 44 -9.40 -3.44 2.65
N LEU A 45 -8.41 -4.25 2.98
CA LEU A 45 -8.10 -4.60 4.36
C LEU A 45 -7.02 -3.61 4.81
N PRO A 46 -7.35 -2.36 5.21
CA PRO A 46 -6.37 -1.36 5.61
C PRO A 46 -5.44 -1.88 6.73
N GLU A 47 -5.93 -2.78 7.58
CA GLU A 47 -5.16 -3.53 8.57
C GLU A 47 -4.03 -4.39 7.96
N LEU A 48 -4.24 -4.98 6.78
CA LEU A 48 -3.17 -5.70 6.06
C LEU A 48 -2.14 -4.73 5.48
N GLY A 49 -2.47 -3.45 5.40
CA GLY A 49 -1.53 -2.45 4.93
C GLY A 49 -0.30 -2.34 5.82
N ALA A 50 -0.47 -2.31 7.14
CA ALA A 50 0.68 -2.34 8.04
C ALA A 50 1.52 -3.62 7.84
N LEU A 51 0.85 -4.77 7.64
CA LEU A 51 1.50 -6.06 7.43
C LEU A 51 2.31 -6.12 6.12
N PHE A 52 1.76 -5.65 5.01
CA PHE A 52 2.40 -5.78 3.70
C PHE A 52 3.42 -4.69 3.40
N HIS A 53 3.17 -3.46 3.85
CA HIS A 53 4.00 -2.31 3.55
C HIS A 53 4.99 -2.03 4.68
N CYS A 54 4.53 -1.96 5.94
CA CYS A 54 5.40 -1.62 7.05
C CYS A 54 6.23 -2.81 7.54
N SER A 55 5.67 -4.02 7.66
CA SER A 55 6.46 -5.17 8.15
C SER A 55 7.51 -5.65 7.15
N ARG A 56 7.35 -5.32 5.85
CA ARG A 56 8.34 -5.62 4.81
C ARG A 56 9.71 -5.00 5.10
N ASP A 57 9.75 -3.83 5.74
CA ASP A 57 11.00 -3.11 5.96
C ASP A 57 11.97 -3.90 6.87
N PHE A 58 11.44 -4.62 7.87
CA PHE A 58 12.25 -5.49 8.73
C PHE A 58 12.79 -6.71 7.98
N ALA A 59 11.93 -7.40 7.21
CA ALA A 59 12.35 -8.53 6.39
C ALA A 59 13.38 -8.11 5.33
N MET A 60 13.25 -6.90 4.76
CA MET A 60 14.23 -6.33 3.85
C MET A 60 15.57 -6.07 4.56
N SER A 61 15.54 -5.50 5.77
CA SER A 61 16.75 -5.24 6.56
C SER A 61 17.53 -6.52 6.86
N GLU A 62 16.85 -7.62 7.19
CA GLU A 62 17.48 -8.93 7.38
C GLU A 62 18.18 -9.43 6.11
N GLY A 63 17.57 -9.18 4.95
CA GLY A 63 18.10 -9.56 3.63
C GLY A 63 19.41 -8.86 3.22
N PHE A 64 19.78 -7.74 3.86
CA PHE A 64 21.04 -7.03 3.57
C PHE A 64 22.30 -7.69 4.17
N GLY A 65 22.18 -8.85 4.81
CA GLY A 65 23.34 -9.65 5.22
C GLY A 65 23.77 -9.49 6.68
N GLY A 66 22.83 -9.34 7.62
CA GLY A 66 23.06 -9.40 9.08
C GLY A 66 23.85 -8.24 9.70
N GLY A 67 24.63 -7.50 8.91
CA GLY A 67 25.43 -6.34 9.35
C GLY A 67 24.65 -5.04 9.50
N ILE A 68 23.34 -5.04 9.21
CA ILE A 68 22.46 -3.88 9.33
C ILE A 68 21.28 -4.23 10.25
N ALA A 69 21.02 -3.40 11.24
CA ALA A 69 19.82 -3.44 12.06
C ALA A 69 18.91 -2.26 11.71
N LEU A 70 17.60 -2.51 11.71
CA LEU A 70 16.57 -1.49 11.57
C LEU A 70 15.77 -1.41 12.87
N GLU A 71 15.67 -0.20 13.43
CA GLU A 71 14.68 0.16 14.43
C GLU A 71 13.65 1.12 13.81
N ARG A 72 12.37 0.88 14.08
CA ARG A 72 11.26 1.77 13.73
C ARG A 72 10.14 1.58 14.76
N THR A 73 9.68 2.68 15.36
CA THR A 73 8.69 2.64 16.43
C THR A 73 7.35 3.24 16.03
N GLN A 74 7.30 4.03 14.95
CA GLN A 74 6.07 4.65 14.45
C GLN A 74 5.96 4.59 12.92
N THR A 75 4.72 4.66 12.40
CA THR A 75 4.46 4.64 10.96
C THR A 75 3.35 5.62 10.55
N LEU A 76 3.41 6.12 9.31
CA LEU A 76 2.31 6.87 8.68
C LEU A 76 1.00 6.07 8.69
N MET A 77 1.07 4.75 8.52
CA MET A 77 -0.12 3.88 8.53
C MET A 77 -0.78 3.75 9.91
N GLN A 78 -0.05 4.07 10.98
CA GLN A 78 -0.58 4.20 12.35
C GLN A 78 -1.01 5.64 12.68
N GLY A 79 -0.95 6.57 11.71
CA GLY A 79 -1.33 7.97 11.90
C GLY A 79 -0.22 8.89 12.42
N ALA A 80 1.03 8.44 12.46
CA ALA A 80 2.16 9.32 12.78
C ALA A 80 2.42 10.34 11.65
N SER A 81 3.15 11.43 11.94
CA SER A 81 3.51 12.43 10.92
C SER A 81 4.59 11.96 9.96
N HIS A 82 5.36 10.94 10.34
CA HIS A 82 6.43 10.32 9.56
C HIS A 82 6.70 8.90 10.08
N CYS A 83 7.47 8.11 9.32
CA CYS A 83 8.05 6.86 9.79
C CYS A 83 9.48 7.12 10.30
N ASP A 84 9.85 6.60 11.47
CA ASP A 84 11.11 6.92 12.15
C ASP A 84 12.21 5.88 11.93
N PHE A 85 12.55 5.63 10.66
CA PHE A 85 13.58 4.65 10.30
C PHE A 85 14.94 4.98 10.91
N ARG A 86 15.52 4.04 11.65
CA ARG A 86 16.88 4.10 12.18
C ARG A 86 17.66 2.87 11.77
N PHE A 87 18.59 3.05 10.83
CA PHE A 87 19.51 2.00 10.43
C PHE A 87 20.83 2.16 11.19
N SER A 88 21.32 1.07 11.77
CA SER A 88 22.63 0.99 12.39
C SER A 88 23.41 -0.18 11.80
N ARG A 89 24.74 -0.04 11.76
CA ARG A 89 25.61 -1.17 11.47
C ARG A 89 25.79 -1.96 12.76
N ARG A 90 25.63 -3.29 12.70
CA ARG A 90 26.07 -4.14 13.81
C ARG A 90 27.59 -4.24 13.69
N ASP A 91 28.31 -3.67 14.65
CA ASP A 91 29.75 -3.87 14.74
C ASP A 91 29.99 -5.38 14.97
N THR A 92 30.59 -6.03 13.98
CA THR A 92 31.16 -7.39 14.11
C THR A 92 32.33 -7.40 15.07
#